data_AF-A0A1C5VP13-F1
#
_entry.id   AF-A0A1C5VP13-F1
#
_cell.length_a   1.000
_cell.length_b   1.000
_cell.length_c   1.000
_cell.angle_alpha   90.00
_cell.angle_beta   90.00
_cell.angle_gamma   90.00
#
_symmetry.space_group_name_H-M   'P 1'
#
loop_
_entity.id
_entity.type
_entity.pdbx_description
1 polymer ?
#
loop_
_entity_poly.entity_id
_entity_poly.type
_entity_poly.pdbx_seq_one_letter_code
_entity_poly.pdbx_strand_id
1 'polypeptide(L)' 'MILYHGTNIDIQSIDLEQCMPYKDFGRGFYLTDLEQQAKDMAPRKAKFSPNTSPYVLNTNLMKKH' A
#
# COMPACT_ATOMS: atom_id res chain seq x y z
N MET A 1 -1.90 -2.63 -17.70
CA MET A 1 -0.78 -2.66 -16.74
C MET A 1 -1.34 -2.91 -15.36
N ILE A 2 -0.77 -3.85 -14.61
CA ILE A 2 -1.14 -4.12 -13.21
C ILE A 2 -0.18 -3.30 -12.34
N LEU A 3 -0.70 -2.59 -11.34
CA LEU A 3 0.12 -1.93 -10.33
C LEU A 3 -0.09 -2.57 -8.97
N TYR A 4 0.92 -2.49 -8.13
CA TYR A 4 1.01 -3.14 -6.83
C TYR A 4 1.27 -2.12 -5.73
N HIS A 5 0.66 -2.33 -4.57
CA HIS A 5 0.88 -1.52 -3.38
C HIS A 5 1.23 -2.44 -2.19
N GLY A 6 2.40 -2.24 -1.61
CA GLY A 6 2.82 -2.92 -0.39
C GLY A 6 2.23 -2.23 0.83
N THR A 7 1.31 -2.91 1.50
CA THR A 7 0.58 -2.41 2.67
C THR A 7 0.72 -3.37 3.85
N ASN A 8 0.26 -2.93 5.00
CA ASN A 8 0.07 -3.74 6.20
C ASN A 8 -1.38 -3.66 6.72
N ILE A 9 -2.22 -2.90 6.03
CA ILE A 9 -3.63 -2.70 6.35
C ILE A 9 -4.49 -3.16 5.18
N ASP A 10 -5.66 -3.69 5.49
CA ASP A 10 -6.70 -3.93 4.50
C ASP A 10 -7.32 -2.58 4.09
N ILE A 11 -7.34 -2.29 2.79
CA ILE A 11 -7.80 -1.01 2.25
C ILE A 11 -9.18 -1.24 1.62
N GLN A 12 -10.21 -0.95 2.39
CA GLN A 12 -11.60 -1.12 1.95
C GLN A 12 -12.09 0.02 1.05
N SER A 13 -11.55 1.23 1.24
CA SER A 13 -11.86 2.40 0.42
C SER A 13 -10.64 3.31 0.29
N ILE A 14 -10.62 4.11 -0.77
CA ILE A 14 -9.55 5.08 -1.01
C ILE A 14 -9.81 6.30 -0.12
N ASP A 15 -9.01 6.44 0.93
CA ASP A 15 -9.00 7.62 1.80
C ASP A 15 -7.58 8.19 1.87
N LEU A 16 -7.40 9.39 1.29
CA LEU A 16 -6.11 10.08 1.30
C LEU A 16 -5.77 10.65 2.68
N GLU A 17 -6.74 10.83 3.59
CA GLU A 17 -6.46 11.32 4.94
C GLU A 17 -5.76 10.27 5.80
N GLN A 18 -5.96 8.98 5.52
CA GLN A 18 -5.25 7.86 6.14
C GLN A 18 -3.81 7.72 5.61
N CYS A 19 -3.48 8.37 4.50
CA CYS A 19 -2.15 8.29 3.91
C CYS A 19 -1.15 9.15 4.71
N MET A 20 0.07 8.64 4.84
CA MET A 20 1.15 9.34 5.53
C MET A 20 1.42 10.71 4.88
N PRO A 21 1.40 11.81 5.66
CA PRO A 21 1.66 13.14 5.12
C PRO A 21 3.16 13.35 4.84
N TYR A 22 3.47 14.39 4.07
CA TYR A 22 4.84 14.91 3.85
C TYR A 22 5.86 13.94 3.24
N LYS A 23 5.40 13.00 2.40
CA LYS A 23 6.32 12.22 1.57
C LYS A 23 6.81 13.03 0.36
N ASP A 24 7.86 12.51 -0.29
CA ASP A 24 8.53 13.16 -1.44
C ASP A 24 7.60 13.62 -2.57
N PHE A 25 6.49 12.90 -2.77
CA PHE A 25 5.48 13.19 -3.80
C PHE A 25 4.10 13.52 -3.22
N GLY A 26 4.05 13.94 -1.97
CA GLY A 26 2.82 14.30 -1.27
C GLY A 26 2.07 13.11 -0.66
N ARG A 27 0.79 13.34 -0.33
CA ARG A 27 -0.05 12.40 0.40
C ARG A 27 -0.84 11.52 -0.57
N GLY A 28 -0.58 10.21 -0.55
CA GLY A 28 -1.34 9.25 -1.34
C GLY A 28 -0.82 7.82 -1.29
N PHE A 29 -1.41 6.95 -2.11
CA PHE A 29 -0.98 5.57 -2.29
C PHE A 29 0.19 5.50 -3.27
N TYR A 30 1.20 4.72 -2.90
CA TYR A 30 2.42 4.55 -3.69
C TYR A 30 2.35 3.20 -4.37
N LEU A 31 2.30 3.21 -5.70
CA LEU A 31 2.18 2.01 -6.51
C LEU A 31 3.44 1.81 -7.35
N THR A 32 3.70 0.56 -7.68
CA THR A 32 4.78 0.13 -8.57
C THR A 32 4.26 -0.94 -9.52
N ASP A 33 4.78 -1.01 -10.73
CA ASP A 33 4.55 -2.11 -11.67
C ASP A 33 5.41 -3.36 -11.33
N LEU A 34 6.40 -3.22 -10.45
CA LEU A 34 7.25 -4.29 -9.96
C LEU A 34 6.67 -4.94 -8.70
N GLU A 35 6.03 -6.11 -8.85
CA GLU A 35 5.43 -6.83 -7.72
C GLU A 35 6.42 -7.09 -6.57
N GLN A 36 7.68 -7.41 -6.90
CA GLN A 36 8.71 -7.67 -5.88
C GLN A 36 8.99 -6.43 -5.02
N GLN A 37 8.99 -5.23 -5.62
CA GLN A 37 9.20 -4.00 -4.86
C GLN A 37 8.05 -3.73 -3.87
N ALA A 38 6.81 -4.08 -4.24
CA ALA A 38 5.67 -4.03 -3.31
C ALA A 38 5.79 -5.06 -2.18
N LYS A 39 6.23 -6.29 -2.49
CA LYS A 39 6.50 -7.34 -1.50
C LYS A 39 7.58 -6.95 -0.50
N ASP A 40 8.63 -6.27 -0.95
CA ASP A 40 9.71 -5.79 -0.06
C ASP A 40 9.26 -4.60 0.80
N MET A 41 8.29 -3.81 0.34
CA MET A 41 7.76 -2.66 1.05
C MET A 41 6.76 -3.03 2.16
N ALA A 42 5.89 -4.02 1.92
CA ALA A 42 4.89 -4.49 2.89
C ALA A 42 5.46 -4.81 4.29
N PRO A 43 6.55 -5.59 4.46
CA PRO A 43 7.12 -5.88 5.78
C PRO A 43 7.76 -4.65 6.42
N ARG A 44 8.33 -3.72 5.62
CA ARG A 44 8.86 -2.45 6.13
C ARG A 44 7.75 -1.60 6.74
N LYS A 45 6.56 -1.60 6.13
CA LYS A 45 5.36 -0.92 6.66
C LYS A 45 4.85 -1.57 7.95
N ALA A 46 4.77 -2.91 7.97
CA ALA A 46 4.31 -3.66 9.14
C ALA A 46 5.24 -3.48 10.36
N LYS A 47 6.57 -3.34 10.15
CA LYS A 47 7.55 -3.17 11.23
C LYS A 47 7.23 -2.03 12.20
N PHE A 48 6.59 -0.96 11.72
CA PHE A 48 6.27 0.22 12.52
C PHE A 48 4.80 0.29 12.94
N SER A 49 4.01 -0.76 12.69
CA SER A 49 2.57 -0.80 12.96
C SER A 49 2.22 -2.06 13.75
N PRO A 50 1.98 -1.94 15.08
CA PRO A 50 1.62 -3.10 15.89
C PRO A 50 0.32 -3.74 15.42
N ASN A 51 0.20 -5.06 15.55
CA ASN A 51 -0.98 -5.86 15.18
C ASN A 51 -1.37 -5.80 13.70
N THR A 52 -0.41 -5.59 12.80
CA THR A 52 -0.65 -5.60 11.35
C THR A 52 0.18 -6.66 10.65
N SER A 53 -0.33 -7.18 9.54
CA SER A 53 0.35 -8.21 8.72
C SER A 53 0.66 -7.64 7.34
N PRO A 54 1.87 -7.90 6.79
CA PRO A 54 2.22 -7.41 5.46
C PRO A 54 1.35 -8.06 4.38
N TYR A 55 0.90 -7.26 3.42
CA TYR A 55 0.05 -7.68 2.31
C TYR A 55 0.34 -6.86 1.04
N VAL A 56 0.13 -7.44 -0.14
CA VAL A 56 0.29 -6.76 -1.42
C VAL A 56 -1.06 -6.66 -2.12
N LEU A 57 -1.55 -5.43 -2.29
CA LEU A 57 -2.71 -5.14 -3.13
C LEU A 57 -2.27 -4.98 -4.57
N ASN A 58 -3.13 -5.36 -5.51
CA ASN A 58 -2.98 -5.00 -6.91
C ASN A 58 -4.20 -4.21 -7.41
N THR A 59 -4.08 -3.52 -8.54
CA THR A 59 -5.14 -2.67 -9.10
C THR A 59 -6.43 -3.42 -9.46
N ASN A 60 -6.41 -4.74 -9.60
CA ASN A 60 -7.63 -5.52 -9.82
C ASN A 60 -8.36 -5.77 -8.50
N LEU A 61 -7.62 -5.93 -7.40
CA LEU A 61 -8.16 -6.07 -6.05
C LEU A 61 -8.70 -4.74 -5.51
N MET A 62 -8.08 -3.61 -5.86
CA MET A 62 -8.53 -2.27 -5.45
C MET A 62 -9.81 -1.78 -6.16
N LYS A 63 -10.23 -2.40 -7.27
CA LYS A 63 -11.42 -2.00 -8.05
C LYS A 63 -12.70 -2.71 -7.65
N LYS A 64 -12.64 -3.66 -6.70
CA LYS A 64 -13.77 -4.53 -6.36
C LYS A 64 -14.77 -3.95 -5.34
N HIS A 65 -14.63 -2.67 -5.00
CA HIS A 65 -15.54 -1.94 -4.11
C HIS A 65 -15.89 -0.57 -4.69
#